data_AF-A0A2V3U933-F1
#
_entry.id   AF-A0A2V3U933-F1
#
_cell.length_a   1.000
_cell.length_b   1.000
_cell.length_c   1.000
_cell.angle_alpha   90.00
_cell.angle_beta   90.00
_cell.angle_gamma   90.00
#
_symmetry.space_group_name_H-M   'P 1'
#
loop_
_entity.id
_entity.type
_entity.pdbx_description
1 polymer ?
#
loop_
_entity_poly.entity_id
_entity_poly.type
_entity_poly.pdbx_seq_one_letter_code
_entity_poly.pdbx_strand_id
1 'polypeptide(L)'
;MSDLRLPPSLVSLQGVTSSPANADSPEKPMVSGLFEGDERDILAAELSRLREEHRDLDMAIGALEHVGPADQLQIQRLKKRKLVLKDRISFIEDQLTPDIIA
;
A
#
# COMPACT_ATOMS: atom_id res chain seq x y z
N MET A 1 29.89 -8.32 55.46
CA MET A 1 29.18 -9.24 56.39
C MET A 1 28.00 -8.43 56.91
N SER A 2 26.75 -8.66 56.52
CA SER A 2 26.13 -9.94 56.18
C SER A 2 24.92 -9.70 55.28
N ASP A 3 24.78 -10.55 54.27
CA ASP A 3 23.53 -10.81 53.56
C ASP A 3 22.35 -10.93 54.52
N LEU A 4 21.21 -10.33 54.18
CA LEU A 4 19.92 -10.78 54.71
C LEU A 4 18.78 -10.50 53.71
N ARG A 5 18.73 -11.38 52.70
CA ARG A 5 17.56 -12.20 52.31
C ARG A 5 16.17 -11.55 52.41
N LEU A 6 15.56 -11.31 51.25
CA LEU A 6 14.11 -11.11 51.06
C LEU A 6 13.30 -12.28 51.67
N PRO A 7 12.19 -12.01 52.37
CA PRO A 7 11.09 -12.96 52.47
C PRO A 7 10.03 -12.72 51.38
N PRO A 8 9.51 -13.81 50.76
CA PRO A 8 8.52 -13.74 49.70
C PRO A 8 7.09 -13.64 50.24
N SER A 9 6.25 -12.99 49.45
CA SER A 9 4.79 -13.19 49.31
C SER A 9 3.93 -13.28 50.58
N LEU A 10 3.12 -12.24 50.80
CA LEU A 10 1.83 -12.38 51.50
C LEU A 10 0.71 -11.80 50.64
N VAL A 11 0.05 -12.73 49.94
CA VAL A 11 -1.41 -12.88 49.90
C VAL A 11 -2.21 -11.60 49.59
N SER A 12 -2.51 -11.42 48.30
CA SER A 12 -3.73 -10.71 47.90
C SER A 12 -4.85 -11.73 47.73
N LEU A 13 -5.94 -11.42 48.40
CA LEU A 13 -7.14 -12.21 48.65
C LEU A 13 -7.78 -12.79 47.38
N GLN A 14 -8.20 -14.04 47.54
CA GLN A 14 -9.02 -14.80 46.61
C GLN A 14 -10.51 -14.46 46.81
N GLY A 15 -11.25 -14.35 45.70
CA GLY A 15 -12.57 -14.98 45.60
C GLY A 15 -13.81 -14.07 45.53
N VAL A 16 -14.35 -13.93 44.33
CA VAL A 16 -15.80 -14.11 44.05
C VAL A 16 -15.93 -14.62 42.61
N THR A 17 -16.04 -15.94 42.43
CA THR A 17 -17.24 -16.68 41.96
C THR A 17 -17.74 -16.20 40.58
N SER A 18 -17.33 -16.85 39.49
CA SER A 18 -18.03 -17.98 38.84
C SER A 18 -19.27 -17.60 38.01
N SER A 19 -19.14 -17.69 36.70
CA SER A 19 -20.17 -18.30 35.84
C SER A 19 -19.47 -19.13 34.76
N PRO A 20 -19.73 -20.45 34.67
CA PRO A 20 -19.15 -21.32 33.67
C PRO A 20 -20.06 -21.45 32.44
N ALA A 21 -19.54 -22.18 31.45
CA ALA A 21 -20.29 -22.83 30.37
C ALA A 21 -20.83 -21.93 29.25
N ASN A 22 -20.04 -21.83 28.17
CA ASN A 22 -20.49 -22.55 26.99
C ASN A 22 -19.27 -23.13 26.25
N ALA A 23 -19.20 -24.46 26.24
CA ALA A 23 -18.39 -25.23 25.33
C ALA A 23 -19.38 -25.89 24.38
N ASP A 24 -19.41 -25.48 23.11
CA ASP A 24 -19.44 -26.41 21.98
C ASP A 24 -19.20 -25.67 20.65
N SER A 25 -18.32 -26.29 19.87
CA SER A 25 -17.90 -26.24 18.46
C SER A 25 -18.83 -25.62 17.39
N PRO A 26 -18.43 -25.58 16.09
CA PRO A 26 -17.16 -25.27 15.40
C PRO A 26 -17.38 -24.18 14.30
N GLU A 27 -16.45 -24.06 13.33
CA GLU A 27 -16.63 -23.40 12.01
C GLU A 27 -16.17 -21.93 11.85
N LYS A 28 -14.83 -21.79 11.73
CA LYS A 28 -14.13 -20.97 10.73
C LYS A 28 -14.99 -19.97 9.92
N PRO A 29 -14.94 -18.65 10.18
CA PRO A 29 -15.43 -17.69 9.20
C PRO A 29 -14.37 -17.49 8.10
N MET A 30 -14.57 -18.20 6.99
CA MET A 30 -14.51 -17.67 5.62
C MET A 30 -13.60 -16.44 5.40
N VAL A 31 -12.32 -16.65 5.07
CA VAL A 31 -11.38 -15.60 4.61
C VAL A 31 -11.65 -15.12 3.17
N SER A 32 -12.92 -15.05 2.76
CA SER A 32 -13.28 -14.75 1.36
C SER A 32 -13.43 -13.26 1.03
N GLY A 33 -13.09 -12.34 1.96
CA GLY A 33 -13.31 -10.90 1.78
C GLY A 33 -12.13 -9.99 2.13
N LEU A 34 -10.92 -10.53 2.36
CA LEU A 34 -9.75 -9.74 2.79
C LEU A 34 -8.86 -9.24 1.64
N PHE A 35 -9.10 -9.64 0.39
CA PHE A 35 -8.14 -9.43 -0.69
C PHE A 35 -8.50 -8.30 -1.68
N GLU A 36 -9.77 -7.89 -1.78
CA GLU A 36 -10.19 -6.87 -2.76
C GLU A 36 -9.84 -5.43 -2.35
N GLY A 37 -9.77 -5.14 -1.05
CA GLY A 37 -9.33 -3.83 -0.55
C GLY A 37 -7.83 -3.63 -0.80
N ASP A 38 -7.04 -4.64 -0.46
CA ASP A 38 -5.59 -4.63 -0.64
C ASP A 38 -5.19 -4.46 -2.12
N GLU A 39 -5.88 -5.13 -3.05
CA GLU A 39 -5.58 -5.02 -4.48
C GLU A 39 -5.87 -3.63 -5.05
N ARG A 40 -7.00 -3.01 -4.66
CA ARG A 40 -7.32 -1.63 -5.05
C ARG A 40 -6.33 -0.62 -4.46
N ASP A 41 -5.93 -0.80 -3.21
CA ASP A 41 -4.95 0.06 -2.55
C ASP A 41 -3.56 -0.06 -3.21
N ILE A 42 -3.16 -1.26 -3.62
CA ILE A 42 -1.92 -1.50 -4.38
C ILE A 42 -1.98 -0.79 -5.75
N LEU A 43 -3.09 -0.94 -6.48
CA LEU A 43 -3.28 -0.28 -7.77
C LEU A 43 -3.27 1.26 -7.64
N ALA A 44 -3.90 1.81 -6.59
CA ALA A 44 -3.92 3.24 -6.32
C ALA A 44 -2.53 3.80 -5.96
N ALA A 45 -1.74 3.04 -5.21
CA ALA A 45 -0.35 3.40 -4.91
C ALA A 45 0.52 3.39 -6.17
N GLU A 46 0.39 2.36 -7.01
CA GLU A 46 1.11 2.27 -8.28
C GLU A 46 0.68 3.38 -9.25
N LEU A 47 -0.60 3.71 -9.32
CA LEU A 47 -1.12 4.82 -10.12
C LEU A 47 -0.47 6.15 -9.72
N SER A 48 -0.41 6.42 -8.41
CA SER A 48 0.22 7.63 -7.87
C SER A 48 1.69 7.71 -8.28
N ARG A 49 2.43 6.59 -8.15
CA ARG A 49 3.84 6.50 -8.55
C ARG A 49 4.04 6.73 -10.04
N LEU A 50 3.23 6.11 -10.89
CA LEU A 50 3.34 6.26 -12.34
C LEU A 50 3.02 7.70 -12.78
N ARG A 51 2.05 8.35 -12.13
CA ARG A 51 1.72 9.77 -12.38
C ARG A 51 2.88 10.70 -12.01
N GLU A 52 3.57 10.43 -10.90
CA GLU A 52 4.77 11.17 -10.50
C GLU A 52 5.89 11.00 -11.53
N GLU A 53 6.19 9.75 -11.91
CA GLU A 53 7.23 9.45 -12.92
C GLU A 53 6.89 10.09 -14.28
N HIS A 54 5.62 10.04 -14.69
CA HIS A 54 5.16 10.70 -15.91
C HIS A 54 5.36 12.22 -15.87
N ARG A 55 5.10 12.86 -14.72
CA ARG A 55 5.34 14.30 -14.53
C ARG A 55 6.83 14.64 -14.60
N ASP A 56 7.67 13.82 -13.99
CA ASP A 56 9.13 14.01 -14.02
C ASP A 56 9.69 13.89 -15.43
N LEU A 57 9.22 12.90 -16.20
CA LEU A 57 9.57 12.79 -17.62
C LEU A 57 9.14 14.02 -18.41
N ASP A 58 7.99 14.61 -18.08
CA ASP A 58 7.52 15.82 -18.76
C ASP A 58 8.40 17.03 -18.50
N MET A 59 8.81 17.23 -17.24
CA MET A 59 9.76 18.28 -16.89
C MET A 59 11.12 18.06 -17.56
N ALA A 60 11.60 16.82 -17.60
CA ALA A 60 12.87 16.49 -18.25
C ALA A 60 12.83 16.73 -19.76
N ILE A 61 11.73 16.37 -20.43
CA ILE A 61 11.50 16.68 -21.85
C ILE A 61 11.49 18.18 -22.07
N GLY A 62 10.74 18.92 -21.25
CA GLY A 62 10.68 20.38 -21.32
C GLY A 62 12.06 21.01 -21.18
N ALA A 63 12.86 20.59 -20.20
CA ALA A 63 14.22 21.08 -20.01
C ALA A 63 15.11 20.82 -21.24
N LEU A 64 15.07 19.60 -21.80
CA LEU A 64 15.85 19.24 -23.00
C LEU A 64 15.42 20.01 -24.24
N GLU A 65 14.12 20.31 -24.39
CA GLU A 65 13.61 21.12 -25.50
C GLU A 65 14.16 22.57 -25.48
N HIS A 66 14.55 23.10 -24.32
CA HIS A 66 15.13 24.43 -24.19
C HIS A 66 16.65 24.48 -24.45
N VAL A 67 17.35 23.34 -24.41
CA VAL A 67 18.82 23.27 -24.57
C VAL A 67 19.25 23.26 -26.04
N GLY A 68 18.42 22.71 -26.94
CA GLY A 68 18.61 22.83 -28.39
C GLY A 68 18.43 21.52 -29.18
N PRO A 69 18.69 21.55 -30.51
CA PRO A 69 18.37 20.44 -31.43
C PRO A 69 19.27 19.19 -31.28
N ALA A 70 20.36 19.27 -30.52
CA ALA A 70 21.29 18.14 -30.32
C ALA A 70 20.62 16.95 -29.58
N ASP A 71 19.61 17.21 -28.76
CA ASP A 71 18.99 16.21 -27.90
C ASP A 71 17.70 15.60 -28.50
N GLN A 72 17.43 15.81 -29.79
CA GLN A 72 16.17 15.40 -30.40
C GLN A 72 15.94 13.88 -30.34
N LEU A 73 17.00 13.06 -30.45
CA LEU A 73 16.91 11.61 -30.28
C LEU A 73 16.58 11.22 -28.83
N GLN A 74 17.14 11.94 -27.85
CA GLN A 74 16.88 11.71 -26.43
C GLN A 74 15.45 12.13 -26.08
N ILE A 75 14.99 13.27 -26.58
CA ILE A 75 13.60 13.74 -26.47
C ILE A 75 12.64 12.70 -27.06
N GLN A 76 12.93 12.13 -28.24
CA GLN A 76 12.10 11.08 -28.84
C GLN A 76 12.02 9.83 -27.94
N ARG A 77 13.13 9.40 -27.34
CA ARG A 77 13.16 8.27 -26.40
C ARG A 77 12.33 8.56 -25.14
N LEU A 78 12.45 9.75 -24.58
CA LEU A 78 11.69 10.15 -23.39
C LEU A 78 10.20 10.27 -23.70
N LYS A 79 9.81 10.85 -24.85
CA LYS A 79 8.42 10.90 -25.31
C LYS A 79 7.82 9.51 -25.48
N LYS A 80 8.59 8.55 -26.02
CA LYS A 80 8.14 7.15 -26.11
C LYS A 80 7.92 6.53 -24.74
N ARG A 81 8.83 6.75 -23.78
CA ARG A 81 8.65 6.27 -22.38
C ARG A 81 7.44 6.91 -21.71
N LYS A 82 7.26 8.23 -21.89
CA LYS A 82 6.11 8.98 -21.40
C LYS A 82 4.80 8.41 -21.94
N LEU A 83 4.74 8.05 -23.22
CA LEU A 83 3.56 7.43 -23.82
C LEU A 83 3.23 6.08 -23.15
N VAL A 84 4.23 5.21 -22.95
CA VAL A 84 4.03 3.92 -22.27
C VAL A 84 3.55 4.10 -20.83
N LEU A 85 4.08 5.08 -20.09
CA LEU A 85 3.59 5.39 -18.75
C LEU A 85 2.14 5.88 -18.78
N LYS A 86 1.79 6.74 -19.72
CA LYS A 86 0.41 7.21 -19.91
C LYS A 86 -0.54 6.04 -20.19
N ASP A 87 -0.17 5.13 -21.10
CA ASP A 87 -0.99 3.95 -21.42
C ASP A 87 -1.16 3.05 -20.19
N ARG A 88 -0.11 2.90 -19.37
CA ARG A 88 -0.17 2.13 -18.12
C ARG A 88 -1.02 2.80 -17.04
N ILE A 89 -0.94 4.13 -16.93
CA ILE A 89 -1.78 4.95 -16.05
C ILE A 89 -3.25 4.74 -16.42
N SER A 90 -3.60 4.90 -17.69
CA SER A 90 -4.98 4.69 -18.16
C SER A 90 -5.47 3.26 -17.90
N PHE A 91 -4.63 2.24 -18.13
CA PHE A 91 -4.98 0.86 -17.83
C PHE A 91 -5.26 0.60 -16.33
N ILE A 92 -4.54 1.25 -15.42
CA ILE A 92 -4.76 1.12 -13.97
C ILE A 92 -5.96 1.97 -13.53
N GLU A 93 -6.14 3.16 -14.11
CA GLU A 93 -7.33 3.99 -13.90
C GLU A 93 -8.61 3.24 -14.30
N ASP A 94 -8.63 2.61 -15.48
CA ASP A 94 -9.77 1.82 -15.96
C ASP A 94 -10.12 0.65 -15.02
N GLN A 95 -9.12 0.06 -14.35
CA GLN A 95 -9.33 -1.00 -13.36
C GLN A 95 -9.83 -0.48 -12.00
N LEU A 96 -9.41 0.72 -11.60
CA LEU A 96 -9.81 1.35 -10.34
C LEU A 96 -11.17 2.04 -10.44
N THR A 97 -11.50 2.61 -11.59
CA THR A 97 -12.74 3.33 -11.86
C THR A 97 -13.45 2.73 -13.07
N PRO A 98 -14.08 1.55 -12.94
CA PRO A 98 -14.74 0.88 -14.07
C PRO A 98 -16.00 1.59 -14.62
N ASP A 99 -16.27 2.87 -14.32
CA ASP A 99 -17.62 3.44 -14.48
C ASP A 99 -17.70 4.96 -14.84
N ILE A 100 -16.75 5.54 -15.61
CA ILE A 100 -16.82 6.99 -15.94
C ILE A 100 -16.25 7.45 -17.31
N ILE A 101 -16.21 6.62 -18.36
CA ILE A 101 -15.92 7.11 -19.73
C ILE A 101 -16.92 6.52 -20.75
N ALA A 102 -18.03 7.25 -20.92
CA ALA A 102 -19.00 7.19 -22.02
C ALA A 102 -19.10 8.57 -22.67
#